data_AF-A0A7S1E7D1-F1
#
_entry.id   AF-A0A7S1E7D1-F1
#
_cell.length_a   1.000
_cell.length_b   1.000
_cell.length_c   1.000
_cell.angle_alpha   90.00
_cell.angle_beta   90.00
_cell.angle_gamma   90.00
#
_symmetry.space_group_name_H-M   'P 1'
#
loop_
_entity.id
_entity.type
_entity.pdbx_description
1 polymer ?
#
loop_
_entity_poly.entity_id
_entity_poly.type
_entity_poly.pdbx_seq_one_letter_code
_entity_poly.pdbx_strand_id
1 'polypeptide(L)'
;EHCPPIPDLLQLTKLSNAGHSSLSFRDGEVEVLRHLGWRLRAFPPIHVIGYFLAKGVTFVDDTWQGRPLIEKIPRYVKKYAEFFCNLALQEYAFQQYLPTQLAAAVLLAS
;
A
#
# COMPACT_ATOMS: atom_id res chain seq x y z
N GLU A 1 -17.15 9.35 5.96
CA GLU A 1 -16.03 9.12 5.02
C GLU A 1 -16.41 9.72 3.68
N HIS A 2 -15.71 10.76 3.25
CA HIS A 2 -15.94 11.37 1.93
C HIS A 2 -14.99 10.69 0.96
N CYS A 3 -15.51 9.84 0.07
CA CYS A 3 -14.68 9.27 -0.98
C CYS A 3 -14.34 10.41 -1.95
N PRO A 4 -13.06 10.77 -2.15
CA PRO A 4 -12.70 11.82 -3.08
C PRO A 4 -13.21 11.44 -4.48
N PRO A 5 -13.55 12.44 -5.33
CA PRO A 5 -13.96 12.15 -6.69
C PRO A 5 -12.86 11.36 -7.40
N ILE A 6 -13.24 10.27 -8.06
CA ILE A 6 -12.30 9.45 -8.83
C ILE A 6 -11.75 10.36 -9.94
N PRO A 7 -10.42 10.60 -9.97
CA PRO A 7 -9.86 11.53 -10.93
C PRO A 7 -9.93 10.96 -12.35
N ASP A 8 -9.99 11.84 -13.34
CA ASP A 8 -9.97 11.44 -14.75
C ASP A 8 -8.61 10.85 -15.11
N LEU A 9 -8.57 9.52 -15.18
CA LEU A 9 -7.34 8.76 -15.41
C LEU A 9 -6.68 9.08 -16.75
N LEU A 10 -7.43 9.48 -17.78
CA LEU A 10 -6.85 9.90 -19.07
C LEU A 10 -6.01 11.17 -18.93
N GLN A 11 -6.46 12.11 -18.09
CA GLN A 11 -5.73 13.35 -17.83
C GLN A 11 -4.50 13.11 -16.94
N LEU A 12 -4.64 12.27 -15.91
CA LEU A 12 -3.55 11.99 -14.98
C LEU A 12 -2.40 11.19 -15.60
N THR A 13 -2.72 10.22 -16.46
CA THR A 13 -1.73 9.27 -16.98
C THR A 13 -1.00 9.77 -18.22
N LYS A 14 -1.38 10.95 -18.76
CA LYS A 14 -0.86 11.50 -20.02
C LYS A 14 -0.96 10.51 -21.19
N LEU A 15 -1.84 9.50 -21.09
CA LEU A 15 -2.03 8.48 -22.12
C LEU A 15 -2.65 9.04 -23.40
N SER A 16 -3.26 10.23 -23.33
CA SER A 16 -3.64 11.01 -24.50
C SER A 16 -2.46 11.25 -25.46
N ASN A 17 -1.26 11.50 -24.92
CA ASN A 17 -0.05 11.71 -25.72
C ASN A 17 0.46 10.40 -26.37
N ALA A 18 0.06 9.25 -25.82
CA ALA A 18 0.36 7.93 -26.37
C ALA A 18 -0.74 7.43 -27.34
N GLY A 19 -1.70 8.28 -27.70
CA GLY A 19 -2.77 7.96 -28.66
C GLY A 19 -3.97 7.23 -28.07
N HIS A 20 -4.05 7.06 -26.75
CA HIS A 20 -5.22 6.48 -26.10
C HIS A 20 -6.36 7.49 -26.00
N SER A 21 -7.54 7.07 -26.44
CA SER A 21 -8.80 7.77 -26.27
C SER A 21 -9.57 7.23 -25.06
N SER A 22 -10.60 7.97 -24.63
CA SER A 22 -11.50 7.52 -23.57
C SER A 22 -12.18 6.18 -23.88
N LEU A 23 -12.47 5.91 -25.15
CA LEU A 23 -13.03 4.64 -25.59
C LEU A 23 -12.02 3.50 -25.42
N SER A 24 -10.79 3.67 -25.92
CA SER A 24 -9.75 2.64 -25.79
C SER A 24 -9.39 2.32 -24.35
N PHE A 25 -9.44 3.32 -23.45
CA PHE A 25 -9.21 3.12 -22.02
C PHE A 25 -10.31 2.29 -21.37
N ARG A 26 -11.58 2.56 -21.73
CA ARG A 26 -12.74 1.80 -21.23
C ARG A 26 -12.73 0.35 -21.72
N ASP A 27 -12.36 0.12 -22.97
CA ASP A 27 -12.25 -1.23 -23.50
C ASP A 27 -11.19 -2.04 -22.75
N GLY A 28 -10.02 -1.43 -22.49
CA GLY A 28 -8.97 -2.04 -21.68
C GLY A 28 -9.37 -2.27 -20.23
N GLU A 29 -10.11 -1.36 -19.61
CA GLU A 29 -10.65 -1.54 -18.26
C GLU A 29 -11.56 -2.78 -18.20
N VAL A 30 -12.53 -2.88 -19.11
CA VAL A 30 -13.44 -4.03 -19.19
C VAL A 30 -12.68 -5.33 -19.43
N GLU A 31 -11.63 -5.31 -20.24
CA GLU A 31 -10.77 -6.47 -20.48
C GLU A 31 -10.06 -6.92 -19.19
N VAL A 32 -9.47 -6.00 -18.43
CA VAL A 32 -8.84 -6.32 -17.13
C VAL A 32 -9.88 -6.88 -16.15
N LEU A 33 -11.06 -6.27 -16.06
CA LEU A 33 -12.15 -6.75 -15.20
C LEU A 33 -12.58 -8.17 -15.55
N ARG A 34 -12.64 -8.50 -16.84
CA ARG A 34 -12.95 -9.86 -17.33
C ARG A 34 -11.87 -10.86 -16.94
N HIS A 35 -10.59 -10.53 -17.11
CA HIS A 35 -9.47 -11.40 -16.72
C HIS A 35 -9.43 -11.68 -15.21
N LEU A 36 -9.77 -10.69 -14.39
CA LEU A 36 -9.88 -10.85 -12.93
C LEU A 36 -11.17 -11.58 -12.51
N GLY A 37 -12.12 -11.79 -13.42
CA GLY A 37 -13.45 -12.32 -13.12
C GLY A 37 -14.21 -11.42 -12.14
N TRP A 38 -14.07 -10.10 -12.29
CA TRP A 38 -14.70 -9.08 -11.42
C TRP A 38 -14.29 -9.16 -9.94
N ARG A 39 -13.22 -9.89 -9.61
CA ARG A 39 -12.67 -9.99 -8.25
C ARG A 39 -11.68 -8.87 -7.99
N LEU A 40 -12.20 -7.67 -7.70
CA LEU A 40 -11.40 -6.47 -7.45
C LEU A 40 -10.99 -6.27 -5.99
N ARG A 41 -11.56 -7.07 -5.08
CA ARG A 41 -11.25 -6.98 -3.65
C ARG A 41 -9.91 -7.66 -3.38
N ALA A 42 -8.83 -6.88 -3.46
CA ALA A 42 -7.51 -7.29 -2.99
C ALA A 42 -7.28 -6.83 -1.55
N PHE A 43 -6.52 -7.60 -0.78
CA PHE A 43 -6.09 -7.25 0.58
C PHE A 43 -4.57 -7.13 0.66
N PRO A 44 -3.97 -6.06 0.10
CA PRO A 44 -2.52 -5.85 0.11
C PRO A 44 -1.96 -5.54 1.50
N PRO A 45 -0.63 -5.70 1.69
CA PRO A 45 0.06 -5.51 2.98
C PRO A 45 -0.23 -4.17 3.66
N ILE A 46 -0.44 -3.11 2.88
CA ILE A 46 -0.72 -1.76 3.40
C ILE A 46 -1.95 -1.72 4.31
N HIS A 47 -2.97 -2.54 4.05
CA HIS A 47 -4.16 -2.61 4.92
C HIS A 47 -3.85 -3.25 6.26
N VAL A 48 -3.00 -4.29 6.26
CA VAL A 48 -2.55 -4.97 7.49
C VAL A 48 -1.70 -4.03 8.33
N ILE A 49 -0.74 -3.33 7.69
CA ILE A 49 0.09 -2.32 8.34
C ILE A 49 -0.78 -1.22 8.95
N GLY A 50 -1.74 -0.67 8.20
CA GLY A 50 -2.65 0.35 8.69
C GLY A 50 -3.45 -0.10 9.91
N TYR A 51 -3.95 -1.34 9.90
CA TYR A 51 -4.65 -1.92 11.05
C TYR A 51 -3.76 -2.01 12.30
N PHE A 52 -2.54 -2.52 12.18
CA PHE A 52 -1.63 -2.65 13.32
C PHE A 52 -1.13 -1.30 13.83
N LEU A 53 -0.78 -0.36 12.94
CA LEU A 53 -0.41 1.01 13.32
C LEU A 53 -1.54 1.71 14.07
N ALA A 54 -2.81 1.48 13.69
CA ALA A 54 -3.97 2.03 14.40
C ALA A 54 -4.20 1.38 15.77
N LYS A 55 -3.91 0.08 15.92
CA LYS A 55 -3.99 -0.63 17.21
C LYS A 55 -2.84 -0.31 18.16
N GLY A 56 -1.69 0.08 17.62
CA GLY A 56 -0.44 0.25 18.36
C GLY A 56 0.53 -0.87 18.05
N VAL A 57 1.72 -0.49 17.57
CA VAL A 57 2.82 -1.41 17.22
C VAL A 57 3.99 -1.35 18.19
N THR A 58 3.99 -0.34 19.06
CA THR A 58 4.99 -0.14 20.11
C THR A 58 4.32 -0.20 21.47
N PHE A 59 4.94 -0.88 22.42
CA PHE A 59 4.49 -1.01 23.80
C PHE A 59 5.40 -0.22 24.76
N VAL A 60 4.96 0.01 25.99
CA VAL A 60 5.67 0.86 26.97
C VAL A 60 7.00 0.24 27.40
N ASP A 61 7.06 -1.08 27.38
CA ASP A 61 8.19 -1.93 27.73
C ASP A 61 9.13 -2.23 26.56
N ASP A 62 8.79 -1.77 25.34
CA ASP A 62 9.68 -1.90 24.20
C ASP A 62 10.96 -1.08 24.37
N THR A 63 12.00 -1.56 23.71
CA THR A 63 13.28 -0.85 23.66
C THR A 63 13.73 -0.66 22.22
N TRP A 64 14.34 0.50 21.97
CA TRP A 64 15.02 0.80 20.73
C TRP A 64 16.52 0.87 20.99
N GLN A 65 17.28 -0.07 20.41
CA GLN A 65 18.73 -0.18 20.64
C GLN A 65 19.09 -0.26 22.14
N GLY A 66 18.27 -0.99 22.91
CA GLY A 66 18.46 -1.17 24.36
C GLY A 66 18.08 0.04 25.23
N ARG A 67 17.47 1.07 24.65
CA ARG A 67 16.96 2.24 25.38
C ARG A 67 15.43 2.26 25.39
N PRO A 68 14.79 2.79 26.44
CA PRO A 68 13.33 2.95 26.45
C PRO A 68 12.87 3.84 25.30
N LEU A 69 11.66 3.59 24.82
CA LEU A 69 11.11 4.38 23.73
C LEU A 69 10.92 5.85 24.12
N ILE A 70 11.32 6.75 23.22
CA ILE A 70 10.96 8.17 23.27
C ILE A 70 9.72 8.42 22.42
N GLU A 71 8.94 9.46 22.73
CA GLU A 71 7.68 9.80 22.04
C GLU A 71 7.79 9.96 20.52
N LYS A 72 9.00 10.22 20.01
CA LYS A 72 9.25 10.35 18.58
C LYS A 72 9.30 9.00 17.85
N ILE A 73 9.67 7.91 18.52
CA ILE A 73 9.89 6.61 17.88
C ILE A 73 8.61 6.07 17.22
N PRO A 74 7.44 6.06 17.87
CA PRO A 74 6.21 5.60 17.23
C PRO A 74 5.86 6.37 15.94
N ARG A 75 6.17 7.68 15.89
CA ARG A 75 5.99 8.49 14.68
C ARG A 75 6.95 8.09 13.56
N TYR A 76 8.19 7.73 13.90
CA TYR A 76 9.16 7.23 12.94
C TYR A 76 8.78 5.86 12.42
N VAL A 77 8.35 4.93 13.28
CA VAL A 77 7.89 3.59 12.88
C VAL A 77 6.77 3.69 11.85
N LYS A 78 5.78 4.57 12.06
CA LYS A 78 4.72 4.81 11.07
C LYS A 78 5.29 5.27 9.71
N LYS A 79 6.19 6.26 9.72
CA LYS A 79 6.80 6.80 8.50
C LYS A 79 7.61 5.75 7.74
N TYR A 80 8.40 4.96 8.46
CA TYR A 80 9.22 3.89 7.87
C TYR A 80 8.37 2.73 7.37
N ALA A 81 7.29 2.36 8.07
CA ALA A 81 6.39 1.31 7.64
C ALA A 81 5.70 1.65 6.32
N GLU A 82 5.23 2.89 6.17
CA GLU A 82 4.66 3.38 4.90
C GLU A 82 5.71 3.40 3.78
N PHE A 83 6.93 3.85 4.07
CA PHE A 83 8.04 3.87 3.10
C PHE A 83 8.44 2.46 2.64
N PHE A 84 8.70 1.54 3.57
CA PHE A 84 9.10 0.17 3.26
C PHE A 84 7.97 -0.62 2.59
N CYS A 85 6.71 -0.39 2.96
CA CYS A 85 5.60 -1.00 2.23
C CYS A 85 5.57 -0.56 0.77
N ASN A 86 5.74 0.74 0.49
CA ASN A 86 5.79 1.25 -0.88
C ASN A 86 6.98 0.68 -1.66
N LEU A 87 8.14 0.57 -1.02
CA LEU A 87 9.32 -0.05 -1.63
C LEU A 87 9.07 -1.53 -1.96
N ALA A 88 8.53 -2.29 -1.01
CA ALA A 88 8.26 -3.71 -1.19
C ALA A 88 7.20 -3.98 -2.28
N LEU A 89 6.21 -3.10 -2.44
CA LEU A 89 5.17 -3.24 -3.48
C LEU A 89 5.70 -2.99 -4.90
N GLN A 90 6.80 -2.26 -5.06
CA GLN A 90 7.44 -2.02 -6.36
C GLN A 90 8.26 -3.22 -6.83
N GLU A 91 8.74 -4.04 -5.89
CA GLU A 91 9.62 -5.17 -6.16
C GLU A 91 8.82 -6.45 -6.36
N TYR A 92 8.85 -7.00 -7.58
CA TYR A 92 8.10 -8.20 -7.96
C TYR A 92 8.43 -9.41 -7.06
N ALA A 93 9.67 -9.50 -6.57
CA ALA A 93 10.12 -10.57 -5.70
C ALA A 93 9.28 -10.72 -4.43
N PHE A 94 8.64 -9.66 -3.92
CA PHE A 94 7.83 -9.74 -2.71
C PHE A 94 6.38 -10.18 -2.95
N GLN A 95 5.91 -10.25 -4.21
CA GLN A 95 4.54 -10.66 -4.53
C GLN A 95 4.25 -12.14 -4.19
N GLN A 96 5.29 -12.94 -3.96
CA GLN A 96 5.15 -14.34 -3.55
C GLN A 96 4.71 -14.52 -2.09
N TYR A 97 4.88 -13.49 -1.24
CA TYR A 97 4.59 -13.59 0.19
C TYR A 97 3.16 -13.21 0.51
N LEU A 98 2.62 -13.80 1.59
CA LEU A 98 1.30 -13.40 2.08
C LEU A 98 1.32 -11.94 2.54
N PRO A 99 0.25 -11.17 2.28
CA PRO A 99 0.15 -9.78 2.72
C PRO A 99 0.40 -9.58 4.23
N THR A 100 -0.01 -10.54 5.05
CA THR A 100 0.21 -10.54 6.51
C THR A 100 1.67 -10.73 6.89
N GLN A 101 2.38 -11.64 6.21
CA GLN A 101 3.81 -11.89 6.45
C GLN A 101 4.65 -10.69 6.01
N LEU A 102 4.36 -10.15 4.82
CA LEU A 102 5.06 -8.99 4.31
C LEU A 102 4.82 -7.75 5.18
N ALA A 103 3.58 -7.54 5.63
CA ALA A 103 3.25 -6.47 6.57
C ALA A 103 4.01 -6.61 7.90
N ALA A 104 4.07 -7.81 8.49
CA ALA A 104 4.81 -8.05 9.72
C ALA A 104 6.32 -7.78 9.53
N ALA A 105 6.90 -8.22 8.42
CA ALA A 105 8.30 -7.97 8.10
C ALA A 105 8.59 -6.47 7.91
N VAL A 106 7.69 -5.74 7.25
CA VAL A 106 7.79 -4.28 7.08
C VAL A 106 7.73 -3.57 8.42
N LEU A 107 6.79 -3.93 9.30
CA LEU A 107 6.65 -3.35 10.63
C LEU A 107 7.90 -3.61 11.49
N LEU A 108 8.47 -4.82 11.42
CA LEU A 108 9.70 -5.17 12.13
C LEU A 108 10.91 -4.36 11.62
N ALA A 109 10.98 -4.10 10.31
CA ALA A 109 12.07 -3.36 9.70
C ALA A 109 12.01 -1.84 9.94
N SER A 110 10.89 -1.33 10.46
CA SER A 110 10.57 0.09 10.63
C SER A 110 10.99 0.65 11.99
#